data_AF-A0A9N8E235-F1
#
_entry.id   AF-A0A9N8E235-F1
#
_cell.length_a   1.000
_cell.length_b   1.000
_cell.length_c   1.000
_cell.angle_alpha   90.00
_cell.angle_beta   90.00
_cell.angle_gamma   90.00
#
_symmetry.space_group_name_H-M   'P 1'
#
loop_
_entity.id
_entity.type
_entity.pdbx_description
1 polymer ?
#
loop_
_entity_poly.entity_id
_entity_poly.type
_entity_poly.pdbx_seq_one_letter_code
_entity_poly.pdbx_strand_id
1 'polypeptide(L)'
;MAAVSIAIVGRDDKPVYCNEFPTKYHWEANSGTMGRWEDELFGLEHLSEKDGQFTEDDFDCSLKQQFILHAALDRFVQLAGPPPGFGWRSPGVVGVDAYFVGLLCPVEDYRVYGYVTSTKLKIIVVVEDDEMIPYSEQPAVDDRIKALMAKIHKSYVEYTLNPFNQIEGTPIKSKTFKSKVERDVEAFNRALS
;
A
#
# COMPACT_ATOMS: atom_id res chain seq x y z
N MET A 1 8.58 -2.43 14.10
CA MET A 1 7.41 -2.24 13.22
C MET A 1 7.58 -1.00 12.35
N ALA A 2 7.61 -1.15 11.02
CA ALA A 2 7.75 -0.05 10.07
C ALA A 2 6.86 -0.26 8.85
N ALA A 3 6.23 0.80 8.34
CA ALA A 3 5.54 0.76 7.05
C ALA A 3 6.60 0.67 5.94
N VAL A 4 6.47 -0.38 5.13
CA VAL A 4 7.43 -0.80 4.09
C VAL A 4 6.98 -0.35 2.72
N SER A 5 5.70 -0.53 2.41
CA SER A 5 5.17 -0.13 1.12
C SER A 5 3.72 0.30 1.24
N ILE A 6 3.33 1.17 0.31
CA ILE A 6 1.98 1.70 0.22
C ILE A 6 1.53 1.64 -1.22
N ALA A 7 0.31 1.18 -1.42
CA ALA A 7 -0.35 1.16 -2.71
C ALA A 7 -1.73 1.81 -2.62
N ILE A 8 -2.06 2.58 -3.66
CA ILE A 8 -3.39 3.12 -3.91
C ILE A 8 -3.89 2.47 -5.19
N VAL A 9 -5.02 1.78 -5.08
CA VAL A 9 -5.64 1.04 -6.17
C VAL A 9 -6.97 1.71 -6.52
N GLY A 10 -7.16 1.93 -7.81
CA GLY A 10 -8.36 2.51 -8.39
C GLY A 10 -9.58 1.62 -8.23
N ARG A 11 -10.73 2.12 -8.68
CA ARG A 11 -12.00 1.38 -8.68
C ARG A 11 -11.98 0.20 -9.66
N ASP A 12 -11.14 0.29 -10.68
CA ASP A 12 -10.92 -0.70 -11.74
C ASP A 12 -9.86 -1.75 -11.35
N ASP A 13 -9.49 -1.81 -10.08
CA ASP A 13 -8.47 -2.72 -9.54
C ASP A 13 -7.07 -2.51 -10.12
N LYS A 14 -6.85 -1.40 -10.81
CA LYS A 14 -5.54 -1.00 -11.32
C LYS A 14 -4.79 -0.19 -10.27
N PRO A 15 -3.50 -0.46 -10.03
CA PRO A 15 -2.69 0.40 -9.20
C PRO A 15 -2.61 1.78 -9.82
N VAL A 16 -2.79 2.81 -8.99
CA VAL A 16 -2.71 4.22 -9.35
C VAL A 16 -1.46 4.85 -8.75
N TYR A 17 -0.98 4.30 -7.63
CA TYR A 17 0.27 4.71 -6.99
C TYR A 17 0.80 3.54 -6.18
N CYS A 18 2.08 3.23 -6.31
CA CYS A 18 2.81 2.32 -5.45
C CYS A 18 4.13 2.96 -5.08
N ASN A 19 4.53 2.87 -3.82
CA ASN A 19 5.85 3.32 -3.39
C ASN A 19 6.36 2.43 -2.26
N GLU A 20 7.65 2.13 -2.34
CA GLU A 20 8.40 1.39 -1.35
C GLU A 20 9.27 2.35 -0.53
N PHE A 21 9.41 2.07 0.77
CA PHE A 21 10.21 2.85 1.70
C PHE A 21 11.33 1.95 2.25
N PRO A 22 12.58 2.44 2.25
CA PRO A 22 13.70 1.64 2.76
C PRO A 22 13.49 1.34 4.25
N THR A 23 13.48 0.05 4.59
CA THR A 23 13.40 -0.40 5.99
C THR A 23 14.79 -0.56 6.59
N LYS A 24 14.86 -0.68 7.93
CA LYS A 24 16.11 -0.93 8.65
C LYS A 24 16.74 -2.29 8.33
N TYR A 25 16.05 -3.18 7.61
CA TYR A 25 16.57 -4.46 7.13
C TYR A 25 17.03 -4.42 5.67
N HIS A 26 16.73 -3.34 4.94
CA HIS A 26 17.09 -3.20 3.54
C HIS A 26 18.61 -2.96 3.31
N TRP A 27 19.39 -2.64 4.34
CA TRP A 27 20.85 -2.48 4.19
C TRP A 27 21.59 -3.82 4.06
N GLU A 28 21.01 -4.95 4.47
CA GLU A 28 21.61 -6.27 4.24
C GLU A 28 21.32 -6.77 2.81
N ALA A 29 20.15 -6.47 2.25
CA ALA A 29 19.77 -6.89 0.90
C ALA A 29 20.51 -6.14 -0.21
N ASN A 30 20.98 -4.91 0.05
CA ASN A 30 21.62 -4.06 -0.96
C ASN A 30 23.14 -3.89 -0.77
N SER A 31 23.73 -4.48 0.28
CA SER A 31 25.19 -4.56 0.48
C SER A 31 25.80 -5.89 0.04
N GLY A 32 24.98 -6.92 -0.16
CA GLY A 32 25.36 -8.16 -0.80
C GLY A 32 24.70 -8.26 -2.16
N THR A 33 25.39 -8.87 -3.11
CA THR A 33 24.95 -9.25 -4.45
C THR A 33 23.58 -9.95 -4.51
N MET A 34 22.95 -10.30 -3.39
CA MET A 34 21.84 -11.23 -3.20
C MET A 34 20.47 -10.72 -3.66
N GLY A 35 20.15 -9.42 -3.56
CA GLY A 35 18.87 -8.88 -4.09
C GLY A 35 18.74 -9.04 -5.61
N ARG A 36 19.87 -8.98 -6.33
CA ARG A 36 19.95 -9.22 -7.77
C ARG A 36 19.77 -10.70 -8.14
N TRP A 37 20.02 -11.63 -7.21
CA TRP A 37 20.01 -13.07 -7.50
C TRP A 37 18.62 -13.67 -7.40
N GLU A 38 17.69 -13.07 -6.64
CA GLU A 38 16.29 -13.48 -6.65
C GLU A 38 15.64 -13.20 -8.01
N ASP A 39 15.88 -12.00 -8.56
CA ASP A 39 15.42 -11.63 -9.90
C ASP A 39 16.03 -12.54 -10.99
N GLU A 40 17.31 -12.90 -10.88
CA GLU A 40 17.99 -13.85 -11.78
C GLU A 40 17.51 -15.31 -11.58
N LEU A 41 17.17 -15.74 -10.35
CA LEU A 41 16.73 -17.10 -10.02
C LEU A 41 15.34 -17.42 -10.58
N PHE A 42 14.45 -16.43 -10.65
CA PHE A 42 13.13 -16.56 -11.27
C PHE A 42 13.12 -16.23 -12.77
N GLY A 43 14.28 -15.86 -13.35
CA GLY A 43 14.42 -15.57 -14.79
C GLY A 43 13.74 -14.27 -15.22
N LEU A 44 13.70 -13.26 -14.34
CA LEU A 44 12.99 -12.00 -14.53
C LEU A 44 13.97 -10.85 -14.76
N GLU A 45 14.96 -11.05 -15.64
CA GLU A 45 15.78 -9.94 -16.10
C GLU A 45 14.88 -8.88 -16.76
N HIS A 46 15.00 -7.64 -16.27
CA HIS A 46 14.33 -6.45 -16.78
C HIS A 46 14.74 -6.22 -18.23
N LEU A 47 13.91 -6.68 -19.19
CA LEU A 47 14.06 -6.38 -20.60
C LEU A 47 13.81 -4.89 -20.82
N SER A 48 14.85 -4.08 -20.70
CA SER A 48 14.87 -2.71 -21.20
C SER A 48 14.88 -2.76 -22.73
N GLU A 49 13.71 -2.86 -23.36
CA GLU A 49 13.56 -2.39 -24.75
C GLU A 49 12.28 -1.57 -24.92
N LYS A 50 12.53 -0.35 -25.41
CA LYS A 50 11.56 0.69 -25.74
C LYS A 50 10.49 0.16 -26.69
N ASP A 51 9.23 0.45 -26.38
CA ASP A 51 8.27 1.01 -27.33
C ASP A 51 7.06 1.59 -26.57
N GLY A 52 6.54 2.73 -27.06
CA GLY A 52 5.55 3.59 -26.40
C GLY A 52 4.14 2.97 -26.23
N GLN A 53 4.04 1.91 -25.42
CA GLN A 53 2.82 1.38 -24.82
C GLN A 53 3.02 1.28 -23.31
N PHE A 54 1.91 1.33 -22.55
CA PHE A 54 1.91 1.22 -21.09
C PHE A 54 2.77 0.03 -20.65
N THR A 55 3.95 0.28 -20.11
CA THR A 55 4.80 -0.77 -19.53
C THR A 55 4.57 -0.80 -18.02
N GLU A 56 4.65 -2.00 -17.45
CA GLU A 56 4.58 -2.25 -16.00
C GLU A 56 5.73 -1.56 -15.22
N ASP A 57 6.63 -0.87 -15.92
CA ASP A 57 7.80 -0.14 -15.42
C ASP A 57 7.50 1.19 -14.71
N ASP A 58 6.26 1.67 -14.72
CA ASP A 58 5.91 2.97 -14.11
C ASP A 58 5.72 2.89 -12.57
N PHE A 59 5.83 1.71 -11.97
CA PHE A 59 5.72 1.50 -10.52
C PHE A 59 7.08 1.12 -9.92
N ASP A 60 7.65 2.03 -9.13
CA ASP A 60 8.90 1.86 -8.37
C ASP A 60 8.74 0.85 -7.19
N CYS A 61 8.19 -0.34 -7.41
CA CYS A 61 7.88 -1.30 -6.36
C CYS A 61 8.50 -2.67 -6.66
N SER A 62 9.22 -3.26 -5.71
CA SER A 62 9.79 -4.60 -5.90
C SER A 62 8.72 -5.64 -6.25
N LEU A 63 9.11 -6.67 -7.00
CA LEU A 63 8.20 -7.74 -7.43
C LEU A 63 7.51 -8.43 -6.24
N LYS A 64 8.24 -8.61 -5.13
CA LYS A 64 7.70 -9.13 -3.86
C LYS A 64 6.46 -8.34 -3.42
N GLN A 65 6.49 -7.03 -3.52
CA GLN A 65 5.38 -6.18 -3.11
C GLN A 65 4.24 -6.14 -4.11
N GLN A 66 4.53 -6.25 -5.40
CA GLN A 66 3.49 -6.43 -6.41
C GLN A 66 2.71 -7.72 -6.14
N PHE A 67 3.40 -8.82 -5.80
CA PHE A 67 2.75 -10.08 -5.42
C PHE A 67 1.89 -9.93 -4.15
N ILE A 68 2.44 -9.30 -3.09
CA ILE A 68 1.70 -9.02 -1.85
C ILE A 68 0.45 -8.18 -2.14
N LEU A 69 0.58 -7.16 -2.99
CA LEU A 69 -0.51 -6.29 -3.40
C LEU A 69 -1.62 -7.07 -4.10
N HIS A 70 -1.26 -7.92 -5.08
CA HIS A 70 -2.21 -8.75 -5.80
C HIS A 70 -2.95 -9.71 -4.86
N ALA A 71 -2.25 -10.38 -3.95
CA ALA A 71 -2.87 -11.26 -2.95
C ALA A 71 -3.83 -10.50 -2.02
N ALA A 72 -3.49 -9.26 -1.65
CA ALA A 72 -4.34 -8.41 -0.83
C ALA A 72 -5.61 -7.97 -1.57
N LEU A 73 -5.53 -7.75 -2.89
CA LEU A 73 -6.69 -7.39 -3.72
C LEU A 73 -7.75 -8.49 -3.76
N ASP A 74 -7.34 -9.76 -3.82
CA ASP A 74 -8.27 -10.90 -3.75
C ASP A 74 -9.06 -10.91 -2.44
N ARG A 75 -8.44 -10.50 -1.32
CA ARG A 75 -9.14 -10.37 -0.04
C ARG A 75 -10.21 -9.28 -0.09
N PHE A 76 -9.99 -8.16 -0.77
CA PHE A 76 -11.05 -7.16 -0.95
C PHE A 76 -12.23 -7.71 -1.76
N VAL A 77 -11.98 -8.53 -2.79
CA VAL A 77 -13.05 -9.16 -3.58
C VAL A 77 -13.88 -10.10 -2.71
N GLN A 78 -13.23 -10.92 -1.89
CA GLN A 78 -13.91 -11.83 -0.96
C GLN A 78 -14.75 -11.06 0.08
N LEU A 79 -14.21 -9.96 0.60
CA LEU A 79 -14.88 -9.09 1.56
C LEU A 79 -16.03 -8.27 0.96
N ALA A 80 -16.03 -8.07 -0.36
CA ALA A 80 -17.06 -7.36 -1.11
C ALA A 80 -18.23 -8.27 -1.58
N GLY A 81 -18.31 -9.51 -1.08
CA GLY A 81 -19.26 -10.56 -1.48
C GLY A 81 -20.77 -10.17 -1.51
N PRO A 82 -21.67 -11.14 -1.79
CA PRO A 82 -23.06 -10.85 -2.09
C PRO A 82 -23.78 -10.06 -0.97
N PRO A 83 -24.80 -9.24 -1.30
CA PRO A 83 -25.51 -8.36 -0.38
C PRO A 83 -25.88 -9.00 0.97
N PRO A 84 -25.66 -8.32 2.11
CA PRO A 84 -25.14 -6.96 2.23
C PRO A 84 -23.60 -6.98 2.17
N GLY A 85 -23.02 -6.81 0.98
CA GLY A 85 -21.57 -6.81 0.80
C GLY A 85 -20.92 -5.76 1.70
N PHE A 86 -19.61 -5.91 1.93
CA PHE A 86 -18.86 -5.15 2.95
C PHE A 86 -19.18 -5.56 4.40
N GLY A 87 -19.25 -6.86 4.70
CA GLY A 87 -19.47 -7.37 6.08
C GLY A 87 -18.38 -7.00 7.09
N TRP A 88 -17.27 -6.41 6.64
CA TRP A 88 -16.24 -5.78 7.48
C TRP A 88 -16.66 -4.40 8.00
N ARG A 89 -17.63 -3.72 7.36
CA ARG A 89 -18.16 -2.45 7.84
C ARG A 89 -19.23 -2.71 8.91
N SER A 90 -18.97 -2.20 10.11
CA SER A 90 -20.01 -2.16 11.14
C SER A 90 -21.09 -1.13 10.78
N PRO A 91 -22.38 -1.52 10.72
CA PRO A 91 -23.47 -0.58 10.43
C PRO A 91 -23.51 0.57 11.44
N GLY A 92 -23.67 1.81 10.96
CA GLY A 92 -23.79 3.01 11.81
C GLY A 92 -22.45 3.66 12.20
N VAL A 93 -21.31 3.08 11.81
CA VAL A 93 -20.00 3.72 11.97
C VAL A 93 -19.81 4.80 10.91
N VAL A 94 -19.39 5.99 11.33
CA VAL A 94 -19.14 7.15 10.47
C VAL A 94 -17.70 7.62 10.59
N GLY A 95 -17.22 8.36 9.59
CA GLY A 95 -15.86 8.91 9.60
C GLY A 95 -14.80 7.89 9.18
N VAL A 96 -13.59 8.02 9.74
CA VAL A 96 -12.42 7.23 9.33
C VAL A 96 -12.61 5.74 9.63
N ASP A 97 -13.26 5.41 10.74
CA ASP A 97 -13.54 4.03 11.15
C ASP A 97 -14.46 3.29 10.16
N ALA A 98 -15.29 4.03 9.42
CA ALA A 98 -16.19 3.45 8.42
C ALA A 98 -15.43 2.93 7.18
N TYR A 99 -14.20 3.39 6.96
CA TYR A 99 -13.40 3.09 5.78
C TYR A 99 -12.27 2.10 6.05
N PHE A 100 -11.90 1.90 7.32
CA PHE A 100 -10.85 0.96 7.71
C PHE A 100 -11.36 -0.48 7.63
N VAL A 101 -10.68 -1.31 6.85
CA VAL A 101 -11.00 -2.75 6.72
C VAL A 101 -10.28 -3.57 7.78
N GLY A 102 -9.10 -3.12 8.21
CA GLY A 102 -8.23 -3.87 9.11
C GLY A 102 -7.23 -4.74 8.37
N LEU A 103 -6.77 -5.79 9.06
CA LEU A 103 -5.81 -6.76 8.52
C LEU A 103 -6.44 -7.59 7.40
N LEU A 104 -5.84 -7.58 6.21
CA LEU A 104 -6.29 -8.34 5.03
C LEU A 104 -5.71 -9.74 5.02
N CYS A 105 -4.38 -9.80 5.11
CA CYS A 105 -3.59 -11.02 5.16
C CYS A 105 -2.23 -10.76 5.84
N PRO A 106 -1.72 -11.71 6.63
CA PRO A 106 -0.31 -11.80 6.95
C PRO A 106 0.45 -12.48 5.79
N VAL A 107 1.66 -12.00 5.49
CA VAL A 107 2.56 -12.58 4.49
C VAL A 107 3.97 -12.59 5.08
N GLU A 108 4.50 -13.78 5.41
CA GLU A 108 5.81 -13.92 6.08
C GLU A 108 5.89 -13.01 7.32
N ASP A 109 6.85 -12.08 7.32
CA ASP A 109 7.11 -11.08 8.36
C ASP A 109 6.38 -9.74 8.10
N TYR A 110 5.41 -9.74 7.20
CA TYR A 110 4.61 -8.57 6.86
C TYR A 110 3.14 -8.74 7.22
N ARG A 111 2.54 -7.65 7.67
CA ARG A 111 1.10 -7.52 7.87
C ARG A 111 0.54 -6.51 6.88
N VAL A 112 -0.47 -6.94 6.12
CA VAL A 112 -1.10 -6.11 5.11
C VAL A 112 -2.43 -5.58 5.61
N TYR A 113 -2.58 -4.27 5.65
CA TYR A 113 -3.80 -3.61 6.10
C TYR A 113 -4.53 -2.95 4.93
N GLY A 114 -5.86 -2.89 5.04
CA GLY A 114 -6.74 -2.34 4.01
C GLY A 114 -7.60 -1.17 4.46
N TYR A 115 -7.85 -0.25 3.54
CA TYR A 115 -8.74 0.89 3.71
C TYR A 115 -9.51 1.15 2.42
N VAL A 116 -10.84 1.23 2.49
CA VAL A 116 -11.69 1.43 1.31
C VAL A 116 -12.57 2.65 1.52
N THR A 117 -12.42 3.62 0.63
CA THR A 117 -13.21 4.86 0.65
C THR A 117 -14.63 4.65 0.11
N SER A 118 -15.49 5.66 0.24
CA SER A 118 -16.82 5.66 -0.36
C SER A 118 -16.80 5.59 -1.90
N THR A 119 -15.75 6.11 -2.54
CA THR A 119 -15.56 6.07 -4.00
C THR A 119 -15.02 4.73 -4.50
N LYS A 120 -14.88 3.74 -3.61
CA LYS A 120 -14.27 2.43 -3.87
C LYS A 120 -12.77 2.47 -4.22
N LEU A 121 -12.09 3.58 -3.92
CA LEU A 121 -10.63 3.63 -3.88
C LEU A 121 -10.14 2.74 -2.73
N LYS A 122 -9.13 1.90 -3.01
CA LYS A 122 -8.52 1.01 -2.03
C LYS A 122 -7.12 1.52 -1.71
N ILE A 123 -6.80 1.63 -0.43
CA ILE A 123 -5.46 1.96 0.06
C ILE A 123 -4.97 0.74 0.83
N ILE A 124 -3.77 0.30 0.49
CA ILE A 124 -3.13 -0.88 1.04
C ILE A 124 -1.80 -0.44 1.62
N VAL A 125 -1.56 -0.81 2.88
CA VAL A 125 -0.29 -0.53 3.56
C VAL A 125 0.29 -1.84 4.03
N VAL A 126 1.54 -2.09 3.67
CA VAL A 126 2.32 -3.23 4.14
C VAL A 126 3.22 -2.75 5.26
N VAL A 127 3.11 -3.42 6.40
CA VAL A 127 3.88 -3.10 7.61
C VAL A 127 4.72 -4.31 7.98
N GLU A 128 6.00 -4.09 8.23
CA GLU A 128 6.93 -5.09 8.75
C GLU A 128 6.63 -5.35 10.23
N ASP A 129 6.42 -6.61 10.54
CA ASP A 129 6.13 -7.11 11.88
C ASP A 129 7.42 -7.67 12.48
N ASP A 130 8.08 -6.86 13.31
CA ASP A 130 9.44 -7.15 13.79
C ASP A 130 9.44 -8.18 14.93
N GLU A 131 8.29 -8.42 15.57
CA GLU A 131 8.10 -9.40 16.65
C GLU A 131 6.60 -9.41 17.02
N MET A 132 6.08 -10.53 17.55
CA MET A 132 4.69 -10.69 18.00
C MET A 132 4.26 -9.53 18.93
N ILE A 133 3.64 -8.49 18.36
CA ILE A 133 2.95 -7.46 19.15
C ILE A 133 1.93 -8.19 20.03
N PRO A 134 1.98 -8.04 21.36
CA PRO A 134 1.01 -8.67 22.24
C PRO A 134 -0.40 -8.26 21.81
N TYR A 135 -1.34 -9.21 21.77
CA TYR A 135 -2.72 -8.97 21.33
C TYR A 135 -3.39 -7.78 22.05
N SER A 136 -2.93 -7.40 23.24
CA SER A 136 -3.39 -6.24 24.00
C SER A 136 -3.04 -4.88 23.37
N GLU A 137 -1.96 -4.78 22.60
CA GLU A 137 -1.50 -3.53 21.98
C GLU A 137 -1.93 -3.39 20.52
N GLN A 138 -2.47 -4.47 19.93
CA GLN A 138 -2.98 -4.50 18.57
C GLN A 138 -3.98 -3.37 18.24
N PRO A 139 -4.94 -3.02 19.11
CA PRO A 139 -5.89 -1.94 18.79
C PRO A 139 -5.22 -0.58 18.62
N ALA A 140 -4.21 -0.28 19.44
CA ALA A 140 -3.49 1.00 19.37
C ALA A 140 -2.64 1.11 18.09
N VAL A 141 -2.10 -0.02 17.62
CA VAL A 141 -1.37 -0.12 16.35
C VAL A 141 -2.33 0.09 15.17
N ASP A 142 -3.47 -0.58 15.19
CA ASP A 142 -4.50 -0.44 14.16
C ASP A 142 -4.98 1.01 14.05
N ASP A 143 -5.17 1.71 15.18
CA ASP A 143 -5.54 3.13 15.19
C ASP A 143 -4.45 4.04 14.59
N ARG A 144 -3.18 3.74 14.82
CA ARG A 144 -2.06 4.46 14.20
C ARG A 144 -2.01 4.23 12.69
N ILE A 145 -2.17 2.99 12.23
CA ILE A 145 -2.20 2.63 10.80
C ILE A 145 -3.41 3.29 10.11
N LYS A 146 -4.56 3.24 10.77
CA LYS A 146 -5.79 3.91 10.33
C LYS A 146 -5.57 5.41 10.17
N ALA A 147 -4.90 6.06 11.13
CA ALA A 147 -4.57 7.47 11.04
C ALA A 147 -3.61 7.79 9.88
N LEU A 148 -2.62 6.92 9.60
CA LEU A 148 -1.74 7.04 8.44
C LEU A 148 -2.52 6.94 7.12
N MET A 149 -3.36 5.91 6.97
CA MET A 149 -4.18 5.73 5.77
C MET A 149 -5.14 6.90 5.53
N ALA A 150 -5.72 7.47 6.60
CA ALA A 150 -6.57 8.65 6.52
C ALA A 150 -5.80 9.90 6.03
N LYS A 151 -4.55 10.10 6.48
CA LYS A 151 -3.70 11.20 5.99
C LYS A 151 -3.34 11.03 4.52
N ILE A 152 -2.99 9.82 4.10
CA ILE A 152 -2.66 9.51 2.71
C ILE A 152 -3.88 9.71 1.82
N HIS A 153 -5.05 9.26 2.26
CA HIS A 153 -6.32 9.53 1.57
C HIS A 153 -6.55 11.04 1.41
N LYS A 154 -6.31 11.85 2.45
CA LYS A 154 -6.43 13.31 2.34
C LYS A 154 -5.47 13.89 1.30
N SER A 155 -4.20 13.46 1.31
CA SER A 155 -3.21 13.85 0.30
C SER A 155 -3.63 13.44 -1.11
N TYR A 156 -4.25 12.27 -1.27
CA TYR A 156 -4.79 11.81 -2.56
C TYR A 156 -5.95 12.70 -3.01
N VAL A 157 -6.89 13.03 -2.11
CA VAL A 157 -8.00 13.94 -2.42
C VAL A 157 -7.48 15.32 -2.82
N GLU A 158 -6.49 15.88 -2.12
CA GLU A 158 -5.86 17.16 -2.51
C GLU A 158 -5.23 17.09 -3.91
N TYR A 159 -4.62 15.94 -4.26
CA TYR A 159 -4.09 15.70 -5.59
C TYR A 159 -5.20 15.62 -6.64
N THR A 160 -6.28 14.88 -6.38
CA THR A 160 -7.43 14.74 -7.29
C THR A 160 -8.25 16.03 -7.43
N LEU A 161 -8.23 16.93 -6.45
CA LEU A 161 -8.93 18.21 -6.55
C LEU A 161 -8.21 19.25 -7.42
N ASN A 162 -6.98 18.96 -7.86
CA ASN A 162 -6.28 19.84 -8.79
C ASN A 162 -6.75 19.60 -10.24
N PRO A 163 -7.36 20.60 -10.90
CA PRO A 163 -7.94 20.45 -12.24
C PRO A 163 -6.90 20.19 -13.35
N PHE A 164 -5.61 20.39 -13.08
CA PHE A 164 -4.52 20.14 -14.03
C PHE A 164 -3.92 18.75 -13.93
N ASN A 165 -4.31 17.98 -12.91
CA ASN A 165 -3.87 16.59 -12.80
C ASN A 165 -4.72 15.72 -13.70
N GLN A 166 -4.08 14.84 -14.48
CA GLN A 166 -4.80 13.77 -15.17
C GLN A 166 -5.41 12.85 -14.12
N ILE A 167 -6.72 12.74 -14.15
CA ILE A 167 -7.47 11.88 -13.24
C ILE A 167 -8.33 11.01 -14.13
N GLU A 168 -7.86 9.79 -14.38
CA GLU A 168 -8.63 8.55 -14.54
C GLU A 168 -7.70 7.46 -15.07
N GLY A 169 -7.47 6.42 -14.26
CA GLY A 169 -6.69 5.23 -14.66
C GLY A 169 -5.19 5.45 -14.92
N THR A 170 -4.69 6.69 -14.85
CA THR A 170 -3.28 7.02 -15.02
C THR A 170 -2.51 6.96 -13.70
N PRO A 171 -1.27 6.42 -13.70
CA PRO A 171 -0.43 6.41 -12.51
C PRO A 171 -0.04 7.83 -12.07
N ILE A 172 -0.01 8.06 -10.76
CA ILE A 172 0.37 9.35 -10.18
C ILE A 172 1.89 9.53 -10.28
N LYS A 173 2.33 10.39 -11.19
CA LYS A 173 3.77 10.73 -11.38
C LYS A 173 4.22 12.00 -10.64
N SER A 174 3.40 12.52 -9.72
CA SER A 174 3.68 13.79 -9.05
C SER A 174 4.73 13.66 -7.95
N LYS A 175 5.85 14.37 -8.12
CA LYS A 175 6.92 14.46 -7.12
C LYS A 175 6.43 15.05 -5.79
N THR A 176 5.58 16.08 -5.86
CA THR A 176 5.04 16.71 -4.65
C THR A 176 4.14 15.76 -3.86
N PHE A 177 3.36 14.91 -4.56
CA PHE A 177 2.58 13.88 -3.90
C PHE A 177 3.49 12.82 -3.25
N LYS A 178 4.47 12.30 -4.00
CA LYS A 178 5.46 11.33 -3.50
C LYS A 178 6.15 11.83 -2.22
N SER A 179 6.68 13.05 -2.22
CA SER A 179 7.34 13.63 -1.03
C SER A 179 6.41 13.86 0.17
N LYS A 180 5.12 14.14 -0.07
CA LYS A 180 4.13 14.23 1.04
C LYS A 180 3.92 12.87 1.68
N VAL A 181 3.72 11.82 0.86
CA VAL A 181 3.52 10.44 1.35
C VAL A 181 4.76 9.95 2.08
N GLU A 182 5.97 10.16 1.52
CA GLU A 182 7.25 9.84 2.18
C GLU A 182 7.34 10.48 3.56
N ARG A 183 7.05 11.78 3.68
CA ARG A 183 7.05 12.48 4.97
C ARG A 183 6.06 11.89 5.97
N ASP A 184 4.84 11.53 5.53
CA ASP A 184 3.82 10.95 6.40
C ASP A 184 4.24 9.55 6.90
N VAL A 185 4.85 8.75 6.03
CA VAL A 185 5.36 7.41 6.37
C VAL A 185 6.59 7.48 7.26
N GLU A 186 7.53 8.37 7.00
CA GLU A 186 8.68 8.61 7.88
C GLU A 186 8.23 9.04 9.29
N ALA A 187 7.24 9.93 9.38
CA ALA A 187 6.69 10.35 10.66
C ALA A 187 6.03 9.19 11.42
N PHE A 188 5.33 8.30 10.70
CA PHE A 188 4.76 7.08 11.26
C PHE A 188 5.84 6.11 11.75
N ASN A 189 6.86 5.84 10.93
CA ASN A 189 7.98 4.94 11.28
C ASN A 189 8.80 5.47 12.46
N ARG A 190 8.99 6.78 12.57
CA ARG A 190 9.64 7.41 13.73
C ARG A 190 8.81 7.34 15.01
N ALA A 191 7.49 7.36 14.91
CA ALA A 191 6.60 7.26 16.07
C ALA A 191 6.50 5.84 16.65
N LEU A 192 6.95 4.83 15.88
CA LEU A 192 6.96 3.41 16.22
C LEU A 192 8.36 2.86 16.56
N SER A 193 9.42 3.62 16.26
CA SER A 193 10.79 3.35 16.73
C SER A 193 10.97 3.81 18.17
#